data_AF-A0A0L0VL95-F1
#
_entry.id   AF-A0A0L0VL95-F1
#
_cell.length_a   1.000
_cell.length_b   1.000
_cell.length_c   1.000
_cell.angle_alpha   90.00
_cell.angle_beta   90.00
_cell.angle_gamma   90.00
#
_symmetry.space_group_name_H-M   'P 1'
#
loop_
_entity.id
_entity.type
_entity.pdbx_description
1 polymer ?
#
loop_
_entity_poly.entity_id
_entity_poly.type
_entity_poly.pdbx_seq_one_letter_code
_entity_poly.pdbx_strand_id
1 'polypeptide(L)'
;MPKVIEFPRSDVDFKDSQLERQASPNLTLEIEKELGRGDNSIVYQVVTPALPTGPSALKVISKITPDNVKIDVTEIREEVAHLKKLNHRHILDLKAAFETESEIFLMTELCEYGPGEKELPEL
;
A
#
# COMPACT_ATOMS: atom_id res chain seq x y z
N MET A 1 -15.76 13.06 -7.39
CA MET A 1 -15.90 12.27 -6.16
C MET A 1 -14.57 11.59 -5.91
N PRO A 2 -14.02 11.59 -4.67
CA PRO A 2 -12.82 10.82 -4.37
C PRO A 2 -13.08 9.34 -4.65
N LYS A 3 -12.08 8.63 -5.18
CA LYS A 3 -12.20 7.20 -5.45
C LYS A 3 -11.96 6.46 -4.14
N VAL A 4 -12.98 5.75 -3.67
CA VAL A 4 -12.95 4.99 -2.41
C VAL A 4 -12.68 3.52 -2.73
N ILE A 5 -11.82 2.91 -1.93
CA ILE A 5 -11.54 1.48 -1.91
C ILE A 5 -11.99 0.94 -0.56
N GLU A 6 -12.77 -0.14 -0.56
CA GLU A 6 -13.18 -0.84 0.67
C GLU A 6 -12.79 -2.31 0.62
N PHE A 7 -12.23 -2.80 1.72
CA PHE A 7 -11.80 -4.19 1.86
C PHE A 7 -12.32 -4.80 3.15
N PRO A 8 -12.90 -6.02 3.13
CA PRO A 8 -13.23 -6.73 4.36
C PRO A 8 -11.97 -6.91 5.21
N ARG A 9 -12.04 -6.55 6.49
CA ARG A 9 -10.85 -6.64 7.37
C ARG A 9 -10.33 -8.06 7.56
N SER A 10 -11.20 -9.06 7.42
CA SER A 10 -10.82 -10.47 7.45
C SER A 10 -9.79 -10.83 6.38
N ASP A 11 -9.71 -10.04 5.31
CA ASP A 11 -8.91 -10.32 4.13
C ASP A 11 -7.63 -9.45 4.12
N VAL A 12 -7.42 -8.66 5.17
CA VAL A 12 -6.28 -7.75 5.32
C VAL A 12 -5.30 -8.29 6.35
N ASP A 13 -4.05 -8.42 5.94
CA ASP A 13 -2.94 -8.70 6.84
C ASP A 13 -2.39 -7.37 7.37
N PHE A 14 -2.77 -7.04 8.61
CA PHE A 14 -2.35 -5.83 9.29
C PHE A 14 -1.01 -6.02 10.00
N LYS A 15 -0.12 -5.04 9.83
CA LYS A 15 1.12 -4.89 10.60
C LYS A 15 1.09 -3.65 11.50
N ASP A 16 0.36 -2.63 11.08
CA ASP A 16 0.09 -1.45 11.88
C ASP A 16 -1.03 -1.72 12.90
N SER A 17 -0.68 -1.66 14.19
CA SER A 17 -1.62 -1.95 15.28
C SER A 17 -2.73 -0.91 15.47
N GLN A 18 -2.61 0.30 14.91
CA GLN A 18 -3.68 1.29 14.92
C GLN A 18 -4.72 0.97 13.85
N LEU A 19 -4.27 0.56 12.65
CA LEU A 19 -5.13 0.03 11.60
C LEU A 19 -5.86 -1.24 12.06
N GLU A 20 -5.17 -2.14 12.77
CA GLU A 20 -5.74 -3.41 13.27
C GLU A 20 -6.79 -3.22 14.38
N ARG A 21 -6.70 -2.16 15.19
CA ARG A 21 -7.64 -1.91 16.30
C ARG A 21 -8.94 -1.20 15.91
N GLN A 22 -9.08 -0.78 14.66
CA GLN A 22 -10.29 -0.12 14.17
C GLN A 22 -11.50 -1.06 14.23
N ALA A 23 -12.64 -0.52 14.67
CA ALA A 23 -13.89 -1.27 14.86
C ALA A 23 -14.74 -1.42 13.59
N SER A 24 -14.47 -0.62 12.55
CA SER A 24 -15.17 -0.71 11.26
C SER A 24 -15.08 -2.12 10.69
N PRO A 25 -16.09 -2.66 9.99
CA PRO A 25 -16.00 -4.00 9.39
C PRO A 25 -15.08 -4.05 8.16
N ASN A 26 -14.88 -2.90 7.50
CA ASN A 26 -14.04 -2.75 6.32
C ASN A 26 -12.86 -1.82 6.63
N LEU A 27 -11.74 -2.05 5.92
CA LEU A 27 -10.71 -1.04 5.71
C LEU A 27 -11.17 -0.14 4.55
N THR A 28 -11.48 1.12 4.85
CA THR A 28 -11.84 2.13 3.85
C THR A 28 -10.65 3.04 3.58
N LEU A 29 -10.26 3.13 2.31
CA LEU A 29 -9.17 3.98 1.83
C LEU A 29 -9.74 4.98 0.81
N GLU A 30 -9.45 6.26 1.01
CA GLU A 30 -9.78 7.30 0.04
C GLU A 30 -8.52 7.66 -0.74
N ILE A 31 -8.58 7.55 -2.07
CA ILE A 31 -7.49 7.93 -2.96
C ILE A 31 -7.47 9.45 -3.11
N GLU A 32 -6.34 10.05 -2.77
CA GLU A 32 -6.11 11.50 -2.92
C GLU A 32 -5.41 11.83 -4.23
N LYS A 33 -4.31 11.13 -4.54
CA LYS A 33 -3.53 11.35 -5.77
C LYS A 33 -2.76 10.11 -6.20
N GLU A 34 -2.42 10.02 -7.48
CA GLU A 34 -1.41 9.09 -8.00
C GLU A 34 -0.01 9.64 -7.73
N LEU A 35 0.87 8.80 -7.19
CA LEU A 35 2.26 9.12 -6.89
C LEU A 35 3.22 8.59 -7.97
N GLY A 36 2.85 7.50 -8.63
CA GLY A 36 3.66 6.90 -9.68
C GLY A 36 3.00 5.70 -10.33
N ARG A 37 3.49 5.34 -11.51
CA ARG A 37 2.95 4.26 -12.34
C ARG A 37 4.09 3.50 -13.00
N GLY A 38 4.03 2.17 -12.89
CA GLY A 38 4.83 1.24 -13.67
C GLY A 38 3.94 0.35 -14.54
N ASP A 39 4.55 -0.61 -15.23
CA ASP A 39 3.87 -1.43 -16.25
C ASP A 39 2.63 -2.17 -15.73
N ASN A 40 2.75 -2.78 -14.54
CA ASN A 40 1.67 -3.54 -13.90
C ASN A 40 1.31 -3.01 -12.51
N SER A 41 1.71 -1.78 -12.17
CA SER A 41 1.41 -1.23 -10.85
C SER A 41 1.19 0.27 -10.84
N ILE A 42 0.38 0.73 -9.90
CA ILE A 42 0.13 2.15 -9.65
C ILE A 42 0.32 2.37 -8.15
N VAL A 43 0.97 3.47 -7.79
CA VAL A 43 1.11 3.91 -6.39
C VAL A 43 0.23 5.12 -6.18
N TYR A 44 -0.64 5.04 -5.18
CA TYR A 44 -1.52 6.13 -4.77
C TYR A 44 -1.13 6.67 -3.40
N GLN A 45 -1.34 7.97 -3.19
CA GLN A 45 -1.50 8.51 -1.85
C GLN A 45 -2.93 8.26 -1.41
N VAL A 46 -3.09 7.66 -0.24
CA VAL A 46 -4.39 7.34 0.34
C VAL A 46 -4.48 7.85 1.78
N VAL A 47 -5.69 8.19 2.20
CA VAL A 47 -6.03 8.42 3.61
C VAL A 47 -6.98 7.33 4.09
N THR A 48 -6.90 7.00 5.37
CA THR A 48 -7.83 6.10 6.04
C THR A 48 -8.72 6.96 6.92
N PRO A 49 -9.97 7.29 6.52
CA PRO A 49 -10.81 8.25 7.24
C PRO A 49 -11.04 7.91 8.72
N ALA A 50 -10.98 6.63 9.06
CA ALA A 50 -11.15 6.13 10.42
C ALA A 50 -9.90 6.32 11.30
N LEU A 51 -8.78 6.80 10.76
CA LEU A 51 -7.53 6.99 11.48
C LEU A 51 -7.11 8.46 11.54
N PRO A 52 -6.60 8.92 12.70
CA PRO A 52 -6.04 10.26 12.82
C PRO A 52 -4.62 10.37 12.21
N THR A 53 -4.13 9.29 11.58
CA THR A 53 -2.79 9.26 10.99
C THR A 53 -2.73 10.03 9.68
N GLY A 54 -1.55 10.57 9.35
CA GLY A 54 -1.28 11.15 8.04
C GLY A 54 -1.43 10.16 6.88
N PRO A 55 -1.31 10.65 5.63
CA PRO A 55 -1.49 9.82 4.44
C PRO A 55 -0.50 8.65 4.37
N SER A 56 -0.87 7.66 3.57
CA SER A 56 -0.08 6.46 3.30
C SER A 56 0.12 6.27 1.81
N ALA A 57 1.14 5.51 1.42
CA ALA A 57 1.32 5.08 0.05
C ALA A 57 0.68 3.70 -0.15
N LEU A 58 -0.23 3.57 -1.12
CA LEU A 58 -0.86 2.32 -1.53
C LEU A 58 -0.35 1.92 -2.92
N LYS A 59 0.49 0.89 -2.98
CA LYS A 59 0.89 0.25 -4.23
C LYS A 59 -0.15 -0.81 -4.60
N VAL A 60 -0.75 -0.67 -5.77
CA VAL A 60 -1.68 -1.62 -6.37
C VAL A 60 -0.98 -2.29 -7.53
N ILE A 61 -0.90 -3.62 -7.51
CA ILE A 61 -0.23 -4.43 -8.52
C ILE A 61 -1.28 -5.29 -9.21
N SER A 62 -1.42 -5.14 -10.53
CA SER A 62 -2.31 -5.99 -11.32
C SER A 62 -1.67 -7.36 -11.51
N LYS A 63 -2.47 -8.41 -11.32
CA LYS A 63 -2.13 -9.80 -11.65
C LYS A 63 -2.53 -10.18 -13.06
N ILE A 64 -3.11 -9.25 -13.80
CA ILE A 64 -3.64 -9.44 -15.15
C ILE A 64 -3.08 -8.32 -16.04
N THR A 65 -2.48 -8.68 -17.17
CA THR A 65 -2.00 -7.71 -18.16
C THR A 65 -3.17 -7.04 -18.90
N PRO A 66 -2.94 -5.94 -19.65
CA PRO A 66 -3.98 -5.35 -20.50
C PRO A 66 -4.61 -6.34 -21.50
N ASP A 67 -3.86 -7.37 -21.92
CA ASP A 67 -4.31 -8.43 -22.82
C ASP A 67 -5.03 -9.59 -22.10
N ASN A 68 -5.46 -9.40 -20.84
CA ASN A 68 -6.11 -10.40 -19.99
C ASN A 68 -5.28 -11.65 -19.70
N VAL A 69 -3.96 -11.54 -19.71
CA VAL A 69 -3.06 -12.65 -19.36
C VAL A 69 -2.73 -12.60 -17.87
N LYS A 70 -2.91 -13.72 -17.17
CA LYS A 70 -2.49 -13.83 -15.76
C LYS A 70 -0.97 -13.82 -15.66
N ILE A 71 -0.45 -12.96 -14.80
CA ILE A 71 0.98 -12.84 -14.50
C ILE A 71 1.31 -13.83 -13.37
N ASP A 72 2.47 -14.46 -13.43
CA ASP A 72 3.01 -15.19 -12.29
C ASP A 72 3.40 -14.19 -11.19
N VAL A 73 2.77 -14.32 -10.03
CA VAL A 73 2.95 -13.43 -8.88
C VAL A 73 3.69 -14.11 -7.72
N THR A 74 4.30 -15.27 -7.97
CA THR A 74 5.00 -16.05 -6.94
C THR A 74 6.12 -15.22 -6.30
N GLU A 75 6.99 -14.62 -7.11
CA GLU A 75 8.07 -13.74 -6.63
C GLU A 75 7.53 -12.53 -5.85
N ILE A 76 6.42 -11.94 -6.31
CA ILE A 76 5.78 -10.81 -5.63
C ILE A 76 5.28 -11.22 -4.24
N ARG A 77 4.66 -12.39 -4.11
CA ARG A 77 4.19 -12.88 -2.80
C ARG A 77 5.36 -13.19 -1.86
N GLU A 78 6.47 -13.70 -2.37
CA GLU A 78 7.69 -13.91 -1.59
C GLU A 78 8.28 -12.58 -1.09
N GLU A 79 8.36 -11.56 -1.95
CA GLU A 79 8.78 -10.22 -1.55
C GLU A 79 7.87 -9.63 -0.46
N VAL A 80 6.55 -9.78 -0.59
CA VAL A 80 5.59 -9.35 0.42
C VAL A 80 5.81 -10.09 1.74
N ALA A 81 6.06 -11.40 1.70
CA ALA A 81 6.36 -12.18 2.89
C ALA A 81 7.67 -11.75 3.57
N HIS A 82 8.66 -11.27 2.82
CA HIS A 82 9.86 -10.65 3.36
C HIS A 82 9.56 -9.29 3.99
N LEU A 83 8.84 -8.41 3.31
CA LEU A 83 8.47 -7.08 3.81
C LEU A 83 7.70 -7.14 5.13
N LYS A 84 6.82 -8.15 5.31
CA LYS A 84 6.08 -8.38 6.56
C LYS A 84 6.99 -8.61 7.77
N LYS A 85 8.20 -9.15 7.55
CA LYS A 85 9.16 -9.47 8.63
C LYS A 85 10.11 -8.30 8.95
N LEU A 86 10.16 -7.27 8.10
CA LEU A 86 11.05 -6.13 8.30
C LEU A 86 10.43 -5.12 9.27
N ASN A 87 11.18 -4.69 10.26
CA ASN A 87 10.80 -3.60 11.16
C ASN A 87 12.06 -2.80 11.53
N HIS A 88 12.33 -1.74 10.77
CA HIS A 88 13.53 -0.93 10.95
C HIS A 88 13.29 0.52 10.50
N ARG A 89 13.77 1.50 11.28
CA ARG A 89 13.57 2.94 11.04
C ARG A 89 13.99 3.45 9.65
N HIS A 90 14.90 2.74 8.98
CA HIS A 90 15.45 3.14 7.68
C HIS A 90 14.96 2.25 6.52
N ILE A 91 13.97 1.41 6.77
CA ILE A 91 13.33 0.55 5.78
C ILE A 91 11.87 0.95 5.73
N LEU A 92 11.32 1.04 4.51
CA LEU A 92 9.91 1.34 4.27
C LEU A 92 9.01 0.45 5.14
N ASP A 93 8.20 1.07 5.99
CA ASP A 93 7.31 0.32 6.87
C ASP A 93 6.03 -0.12 6.15
N LEU A 94 5.84 -1.44 6.08
CA LEU A 94 4.59 -2.05 5.64
C LEU A 94 3.55 -1.92 6.75
N LYS A 95 2.43 -1.27 6.44
CA LYS A 95 1.29 -1.07 7.36
C LYS A 95 0.24 -2.17 7.22
N ALA A 96 -0.09 -2.53 5.97
CA ALA A 96 -1.04 -3.58 5.66
C ALA A 96 -0.79 -4.16 4.27
N ALA A 97 -1.17 -5.42 4.06
CA ALA A 97 -1.19 -6.06 2.75
C ALA A 97 -2.49 -6.84 2.55
N PHE A 98 -3.05 -6.78 1.35
CA PHE A 98 -4.27 -7.52 0.99
C PHE A 98 -4.24 -7.90 -0.48
N GLU A 99 -4.96 -8.95 -0.84
CA GLU A 99 -4.93 -9.53 -2.19
C GLU A 99 -6.35 -9.92 -2.62
N THR A 100 -6.75 -9.54 -3.83
CA THR A 100 -7.97 -10.02 -4.52
C THR A 100 -7.60 -11.08 -5.55
N GLU A 101 -8.55 -11.60 -6.32
CA GLU A 101 -8.21 -12.46 -7.47
C GLU A 101 -7.39 -11.77 -8.56
N SER A 102 -7.52 -10.45 -8.71
CA SER A 102 -6.93 -9.68 -9.81
C SER A 102 -5.81 -8.74 -9.39
N GLU A 103 -5.69 -8.39 -8.10
CA GLU A 103 -4.78 -7.35 -7.64
C GLU A 103 -4.11 -7.70 -6.30
N ILE A 104 -2.91 -7.19 -6.08
CA ILE A 104 -2.19 -7.20 -4.80
C ILE A 104 -2.04 -5.75 -4.34
N PHE A 105 -2.28 -5.51 -3.05
CA PHE A 105 -2.25 -4.20 -2.44
C PHE A 105 -1.25 -4.16 -1.29
N LEU A 106 -0.36 -3.15 -1.32
CA LEU A 106 0.65 -2.91 -0.28
C LEU A 106 0.49 -1.49 0.23
N MET A 107 0.05 -1.36 1.47
CA MET A 107 -0.06 -0.07 2.16
C MET A 107 1.18 0.14 3.03
N THR A 108 1.87 1.26 2.81
CA THR A 108 3.14 1.60 3.45
C THR A 108 3.08 3.03 4.02
N GLU A 109 4.08 3.41 4.82
CA GLU A 109 4.31 4.82 5.11
C GLU A 109 4.48 5.64 3.81
N LEU A 110 4.02 6.90 3.85
CA LEU A 110 4.31 7.83 2.77
C LEU A 110 5.66 8.47 3.03
N CYS A 111 6.66 8.19 2.20
CA CYS A 111 7.92 8.92 2.23
C CYS A 111 7.72 10.30 1.59
N GLU A 112 7.98 11.36 2.35
CA GLU A 112 7.80 12.76 1.89
C GLU A 112 8.78 13.15 0.79
N TYR A 113 9.89 12.43 0.68
CA TYR A 113 10.96 12.67 -0.29
C TYR A 113 11.03 11.52 -1.29
N GLY A 114 10.87 11.83 -2.58
CA GLY A 114 11.01 10.84 -3.65
C GLY A 114 12.43 10.27 -3.73
N PRO A 115 12.65 9.20 -4.53
CA PRO A 115 13.99 8.67 -4.77
C PRO A 115 14.86 9.73 -5.47
N GLY A 116 15.60 10.51 -4.68
CA GLY A 116 16.55 11.53 -5.16
C GLY A 116 16.45 12.90 -4.47
N GLU A 117 15.35 13.22 -3.80
CA GLU A 117 15.18 14.49 -3.10
C GLU A 117 15.66 14.38 -1.64
N LYS A 118 16.95 14.16 -1.44
CA LYS A 118 17.55 14.54 -0.16
C LYS A 118 17.66 16.07 -0.19
N GLU A 119 16.77 16.78 0.49
CA GLU A 119 17.18 18.04 1.07
C GLU A 119 18.28 17.71 2.09
N LEU A 120 19.53 17.77 1.63
CA LEU A 120 20.67 17.86 2.54
C LEU A 120 20.49 19.20 3.25
N PRO A 121 20.40 19.23 4.60
CA PRO A 121 20.37 20.50 5.29
C PRO A 121 21.64 21.27 4.91
N GLU A 122 21.48 22.53 4.50
CA GLU A 122 22.59 23.43 4.25
C GLU A 122 23.45 23.48 5.53
N LEU A 123 24.71 23.03 5.41
CA LEU A 123 25.75 23.18 6.43
C LEU A 123 26.49 24.50 6.26
#